data_AF-A0A9Q0L4N8-F1
#
_entry.id   AF-A0A9Q0L4N8-F1
#
_cell.length_a   1.000
_cell.length_b   1.000
_cell.length_c   1.000
_cell.angle_alpha   90.00
_cell.angle_beta   90.00
_cell.angle_gamma   90.00
#
_symmetry.space_group_name_H-M   'P 1'
#
loop_
_entity.id
_entity.type
_entity.pdbx_description
1 polymer ?
#
loop_
_entity_poly.entity_id
_entity_poly.type
_entity_poly.pdbx_seq_one_letter_code
_entity_poly.pdbx_strand_id
1 'polypeptide(L)'
;MIRISIKTPEEEFDFEIEIEQNLSVFDLKKKIMQVYPNNPSISSQKLIYEGRTLKNENYLYQIFNLSKETKNLIIFLFFNKKKEETNLQLEQNEQFNLYYIFKI
;
A
#
# COMPACT_ATOMS: atom_id res chain seq x y z
N MET A 1 21.26 -4.92 -0.16
CA MET A 1 20.17 -4.11 0.43
C MET A 1 20.21 -2.71 -0.19
N ILE A 2 19.04 -2.09 -0.36
CA ILE A 2 18.88 -0.66 -0.67
C ILE A 2 17.93 -0.05 0.34
N ARG A 3 18.14 1.24 0.60
CA ARG A 3 17.26 2.06 1.43
C ARG A 3 16.46 2.98 0.53
N ILE A 4 15.15 2.88 0.62
CA ILE A 4 14.20 3.65 -0.18
C ILE A 4 13.43 4.57 0.76
N SER A 5 13.53 5.88 0.54
CA SER A 5 12.68 6.85 1.21
C SER A 5 11.35 6.92 0.45
N ILE A 6 10.27 6.66 1.17
CA ILE A 6 8.91 6.71 0.68
C ILE A 6 8.31 8.06 1.07
N LYS A 7 7.81 8.79 0.06
CA LYS A 7 7.14 10.08 0.24
C LYS A 7 5.70 10.04 -0.20
N THR A 8 4.81 10.66 0.57
CA THR A 8 3.40 10.82 0.18
C THR A 8 3.14 12.24 -0.36
N PRO A 9 2.28 12.41 -1.39
CA PRO A 9 2.01 13.71 -2.01
C PRO A 9 1.44 14.76 -1.06
N GLU A 10 0.74 14.32 -0.03
CA GLU A 10 0.12 15.18 0.98
C GLU A 10 1.10 15.51 2.13
N GLU A 11 2.35 15.05 2.04
CA GLU A 11 3.44 15.23 3.02
C GLU A 11 3.10 14.79 4.47
N GLU A 12 1.98 14.09 4.68
CA GLU A 12 1.54 13.66 6.02
C GLU A 12 2.44 12.57 6.61
N PHE A 13 3.05 11.73 5.77
CA PHE A 13 3.81 10.59 6.24
C PHE A 13 4.93 10.21 5.26
N ASP A 14 6.16 10.49 5.67
CA ASP A 14 7.40 10.02 5.03
C ASP A 14 8.05 8.95 5.90
N PHE A 15 8.56 7.89 5.28
CA PHE A 15 9.24 6.80 5.99
C PHE A 15 10.27 6.09 5.12
N GLU A 16 11.19 5.35 5.74
CA GLU A 16 12.21 4.58 5.02
C GLU A 16 11.93 3.08 5.04
N ILE A 17 12.20 2.42 3.93
CA ILE A 17 12.15 0.97 3.80
C ILE A 17 13.51 0.46 3.36
N GLU A 18 14.05 -0.51 4.08
CA GLU A 18 15.19 -1.30 3.63
C GLU A 18 14.70 -2.58 2.93
N ILE A 19 15.18 -2.85 1.71
CA ILE A 19 14.71 -3.97 0.89
C ILE A 19 15.84 -4.52 0.01
N GLU A 20 15.75 -5.80 -0.36
CA GLU A 20 16.72 -6.43 -1.27
C GLU A 20 16.52 -5.96 -2.72
N GLN A 21 17.62 -5.76 -3.46
CA GLN A 21 17.58 -5.21 -4.82
C GLN A 21 17.05 -6.20 -5.88
N ASN A 22 17.17 -7.50 -5.62
CA ASN A 22 16.68 -8.59 -6.46
C ASN A 22 15.15 -8.76 -6.38
N LEU A 23 14.47 -8.01 -5.50
CA LEU A 23 13.01 -8.06 -5.38
C LEU A 23 12.34 -7.19 -6.45
N SER A 24 11.05 -7.43 -6.64
CA SER A 24 10.22 -6.68 -7.58
C SER A 24 9.59 -5.46 -6.93
N VAL A 25 9.07 -4.55 -7.76
CA VAL A 25 8.20 -3.44 -7.32
C VAL A 25 6.95 -3.96 -6.61
N PHE A 26 6.44 -5.13 -7.01
CA PHE A 26 5.33 -5.78 -6.30
C PHE A 26 5.68 -6.13 -4.85
N ASP A 27 6.88 -6.63 -4.60
CA ASP A 27 7.35 -6.94 -3.24
C ASP A 27 7.56 -5.66 -2.42
N LEU A 28 8.06 -4.59 -3.05
CA LEU A 28 8.12 -3.28 -2.42
C LEU A 28 6.72 -2.78 -2.00
N LYS A 29 5.71 -2.90 -2.88
CA LYS A 29 4.31 -2.53 -2.57
C LYS A 29 3.71 -3.36 -1.43
N LYS A 30 4.04 -4.65 -1.36
CA LYS A 30 3.67 -5.49 -0.20
C LYS A 30 4.27 -4.95 1.10
N LYS A 31 5.54 -4.57 1.07
CA LYS A 31 6.22 -4.02 2.25
C LYS A 31 5.63 -2.67 2.67
N ILE A 32 5.30 -1.80 1.71
CA ILE A 32 4.57 -0.55 1.96
C ILE A 32 3.22 -0.83 2.61
N MET A 33 2.45 -1.80 2.10
CA MET A 33 1.15 -2.18 2.66
C MET A 33 1.25 -2.63 4.12
N GLN A 34 2.36 -3.22 4.55
CA GLN A 34 2.55 -3.68 5.93
C GLN A 34 2.97 -2.56 6.91
N VAL A 35 3.65 -1.53 6.40
CA VAL A 35 4.24 -0.47 7.23
C VAL A 35 3.37 0.78 7.26
N TYR A 36 2.62 1.06 6.18
CA TYR A 36 1.79 2.25 6.09
C TYR A 36 0.51 2.10 6.93
N PRO A 37 0.14 3.09 7.78
CA PRO A 37 -0.96 2.95 8.74
C PRO A 37 -2.31 2.50 8.16
N ASN A 38 -2.64 2.95 6.95
CA ASN A 38 -3.92 2.65 6.29
C ASN A 38 -3.91 1.34 5.48
N ASN A 39 -2.82 0.56 5.51
CA ASN A 39 -2.66 -0.70 4.79
C ASN A 39 -3.16 -0.64 3.33
N PRO A 40 -2.67 0.31 2.51
CA PRO A 40 -3.18 0.51 1.15
C PRO A 40 -2.98 -0.76 0.32
N SER A 41 -4.03 -1.21 -0.37
CA SER A 41 -3.93 -2.41 -1.22
C SER A 41 -2.89 -2.21 -2.32
N ILE A 42 -2.20 -3.27 -2.74
CA ILE A 42 -1.15 -3.20 -3.76
C ILE A 42 -1.64 -2.52 -5.07
N SER A 43 -2.90 -2.78 -5.46
CA SER A 43 -3.51 -2.18 -6.66
C SER A 43 -3.81 -0.69 -6.52
N SER A 44 -4.00 -0.21 -5.29
CA SER A 44 -4.20 1.22 -4.99
C SER A 44 -2.92 2.04 -4.91
N GLN A 45 -1.76 1.37 -4.86
CA GLN A 45 -0.46 2.02 -4.76
C GLN A 45 0.13 2.30 -6.15
N LYS A 46 0.43 3.57 -6.43
CA LYS A 46 1.17 3.99 -7.62
C LYS A 46 2.52 4.58 -7.19
N LEU A 47 3.59 3.87 -7.54
CA LEU A 47 4.97 4.24 -7.21
C LEU A 47 5.56 5.06 -8.36
N ILE A 48 6.10 6.24 -8.05
CA ILE A 48 6.73 7.15 -9.01
C ILE A 48 8.18 7.42 -8.60
N TYR A 49 9.09 7.19 -9.54
CA TYR A 49 10.52 7.47 -9.39
C TYR A 49 11.01 8.24 -10.62
N GLU A 50 11.67 9.38 -10.42
CA GLU A 50 12.19 10.23 -11.51
C GLU A 50 11.15 10.53 -12.62
N GLY A 51 9.91 10.82 -12.21
CA GLY A 51 8.80 11.11 -13.14
C GLY A 51 8.21 9.89 -13.86
N ARG A 52 8.71 8.67 -13.58
CA ARG A 52 8.23 7.43 -14.20
C ARG A 52 7.39 6.62 -13.22
N THR A 53 6.27 6.07 -13.70
CA THR A 53 5.50 5.10 -12.92
C THR A 53 6.18 3.74 -12.97
N LEU A 54 6.42 3.16 -11.80
CA LEU A 54 7.03 1.83 -11.67
C LEU A 54 5.97 0.74 -11.82
N LYS A 55 6.24 -0.25 -12.67
CA LYS A 55 5.35 -1.39 -12.90
C LYS A 55 5.70 -2.53 -11.95
N ASN A 56 4.73 -3.36 -11.61
CA ASN A 56 4.87 -4.43 -10.63
C ASN A 56 5.97 -5.44 -11.00
N GLU A 57 6.16 -5.67 -12.30
CA GLU A 57 7.08 -6.66 -12.86
C GLU A 57 8.52 -6.13 -12.93
N ASN A 58 8.73 -4.83 -12.72
CA ASN A 58 10.07 -4.28 -12.71
C ASN A 58 10.82 -4.72 -11.44
N TYR A 59 12.09 -5.08 -11.62
CA TYR A 59 12.95 -5.38 -10.50
C TYR A 59 13.64 -4.12 -9.98
N LEU A 60 13.85 -4.05 -8.66
CA LEU A 60 14.42 -2.86 -8.03
C LEU A 60 15.85 -2.59 -8.53
N TYR A 61 16.65 -3.63 -8.79
CA TYR A 61 18.00 -3.49 -9.37
C TYR A 61 18.01 -2.88 -10.79
N GLN A 62 16.92 -2.99 -11.54
CA GLN A 62 16.79 -2.41 -12.88
C GLN A 62 16.42 -0.92 -12.82
N ILE A 63 15.74 -0.52 -11.74
CA ILE A 63 15.23 0.84 -11.52
C ILE A 63 16.28 1.69 -10.82
N PHE A 64 16.84 1.15 -9.74
CA PHE A 64 17.84 1.82 -8.95
C PHE A 64 19.21 1.30 -9.38
N ASN A 65 19.97 2.18 -10.04
CA ASN A 65 21.39 1.93 -10.28
C ASN A 65 22.04 1.39 -9.00
N LEU A 66 22.96 0.42 -9.14
CA LEU A 66 23.60 -0.35 -8.07
C LEU A 66 24.39 0.48 -7.02
N SER A 67 24.25 1.81 -7.00
CA SER A 67 24.85 2.66 -5.97
C SER A 67 24.17 2.43 -4.62
N LYS A 68 24.97 2.48 -3.54
CA LYS A 68 24.51 2.30 -2.15
C LYS A 68 23.74 3.50 -1.59
N GLU A 69 23.40 4.48 -2.42
CA GLU A 69 22.75 5.71 -1.99
C GLU A 69 21.27 5.48 -1.70
N THR A 70 20.75 6.20 -0.71
CA THR A 70 19.31 6.28 -0.44
C THR A 70 18.58 6.83 -1.68
N LYS A 71 17.52 6.14 -2.11
CA LYS A 71 16.71 6.55 -3.27
C LYS A 71 15.37 7.08 -2.81
N ASN A 72 15.00 8.25 -3.31
CA ASN A 72 13.73 8.90 -2.96
C ASN A 72 12.64 8.49 -3.94
N LEU A 73 11.52 8.00 -3.41
CA LEU A 73 10.41 7.49 -4.20
C LEU A 73 9.12 8.12 -3.72
N ILE A 74 8.36 8.69 -4.66
CA ILE A 74 7.07 9.32 -4.36
C ILE A 74 5.98 8.27 -4.58
N ILE A 75 5.11 8.09 -3.60
CA ILE A 75 4.01 7.14 -3.61
C ILE A 75 2.70 7.89 -3.64
N PHE A 76 1.95 7.69 -4.71
CA PHE A 76 0.54 8.07 -4.75
C PHE A 76 -0.29 6.89 -4.25
N LEU A 77 -0.97 7.09 -3.11
CA LEU A 77 -1.90 6.14 -2.53
C LEU A 77 -3.33 6.54 -2.90
N PHE A 78 -4.01 5.69 -3.67
CA PHE A 78 -5.41 5.93 -4.05
C PHE A 78 -6.34 5.15 -3.13
N PHE A 79 -6.69 5.73 -1.99
CA PHE A 79 -7.66 5.11 -1.09
C PHE A 79 -9.05 5.08 -1.72
N ASN A 80 -9.50 3.90 -2.13
CA ASN A 80 -10.91 3.68 -2.43
C ASN A 80 -11.68 3.67 -1.10
N LYS A 81 -12.26 4.81 -0.70
CA LYS A 81 -13.08 4.97 0.53
C LYS A 81 -14.31 4.05 0.62
N LYS A 82 -14.53 3.14 -0.33
CA LYS A 82 -15.76 2.33 -0.45
C LYS A 82 -15.84 1.09 0.45
N LYS A 83 -14.86 0.81 1.31
CA LYS A 83 -14.83 -0.48 2.04
C LYS A 83 -15.32 -0.47 3.50
N GLU A 84 -15.63 0.70 4.07
CA GLU A 84 -16.11 0.77 5.47
C GLU A 84 -17.64 0.71 5.61
N GLU A 85 -18.41 1.14 4.60
CA GLU A 85 -19.89 1.09 4.68
C GLU A 85 -20.47 -0.32 4.55
N THR A 86 -19.75 -1.27 3.95
CA THR A 86 -20.28 -2.63 3.72
C THR A 86 -20.25 -3.49 4.98
N ASN A 87 -19.35 -3.26 5.93
CA ASN A 87 -19.29 -4.03 7.18
C ASN A 87 -20.33 -3.57 8.20
N LEU A 88 -20.63 -2.27 8.28
CA LEU A 88 -21.67 -1.73 9.17
C LEU A 88 -23.08 -2.21 8.79
N GLN A 89 -23.35 -2.45 7.51
CA GLN A 89 -24.64 -3.00 7.07
C GLN A 89 -24.78 -4.51 7.29
N LEU A 90 -23.68 -5.26 7.32
CA LEU A 90 -23.70 -6.69 7.60
C LEU A 90 -23.98 -6.97 9.09
N GLU A 91 -23.37 -6.21 9.99
CA GLU A 91 -23.62 -6.34 11.45
C GLU A 91 -25.07 -5.98 11.83
N GLN A 92 -25.66 -4.95 11.21
CA GLN A 92 -27.05 -4.57 11.46
C GLN A 92 -28.06 -5.62 10.96
N ASN A 93 -27.76 -6.30 9.85
CA ASN A 93 -28.61 -7.36 9.30
C ASN A 93 -28.53 -8.67 10.10
N GLU A 94 -27.37 -9.01 10.67
CA GLU A 94 -27.24 -10.16 11.57
C GLU A 94 -27.99 -9.95 12.89
N GLN A 95 -27.94 -8.74 13.46
CA GLN A 95 -28.69 -8.39 14.66
C GLN A 95 -30.21 -8.45 14.45
N PHE A 96 -30.68 -8.04 13.28
CA PHE A 96 -32.11 -8.12 12.91
C PHE A 96 -32.58 -9.58 12.73
N ASN A 97 -31.75 -10.44 12.13
CA ASN A 97 -32.08 -11.86 11.95
C ASN A 97 -32.13 -12.63 13.28
N LEU A 98 -31.25 -12.33 14.23
CA LEU A 98 -31.30 -12.94 15.56
C LEU A 98 -32.57 -12.54 16.33
N TYR A 99 -33.04 -11.29 16.22
CA TYR A 99 -34.24 -10.83 16.92
C TYR A 99 -35.52 -11.57 16.48
N TYR A 100 -35.61 -12.01 15.23
CA TYR A 100 -36.77 -12.76 14.72
C TYR A 100 -36.70 -14.26 15.01
N ILE A 101 -35.51 -14.84 15.16
CA ILE A 101 -35.35 -16.27 15.46
C ILE A 101 -35.74 -16.59 16.91
N PHE A 102 -35.54 -15.68 17.86
CA PHE A 102 -35.86 -15.90 19.28
C PHE A 102 -37.31 -15.54 19.69
N LYS A 103 -38.19 -15.23 18.73
CA LYS A 103 -39.58 -14.79 18.99
C LYS A 103 -40.66 -15.77 18.49
N ILE A 104 -40.29 -17.03 18.23
CA ILE A 104 -41.19 -18.14 17.87
C ILE A 104 -41.29 -19.11 19.05
#